data_AF-A0A124IQF7-F1
#
_entry.id   AF-A0A124IQF7-F1
#
_cell.length_a   1.000
_cell.length_b   1.000
_cell.length_c   1.000
_cell.angle_alpha   90.00
_cell.angle_beta   90.00
_cell.angle_gamma   90.00
#
_symmetry.space_group_name_H-M   'P 1'
#
loop_
_entity.id
_entity.type
_entity.pdbx_description
1 polymer ?
#
loop_
_entity_poly.entity_id
_entity_poly.type
_entity_poly.pdbx_seq_one_letter_code
_entity_poly.pdbx_strand_id
1 'polypeptide(L)' 'MIIEPGTTKACSGCKWGNADFVNPLKGNCVGAKNHMGGIWKRMIMDYYNTTCGKYEEGEVNFRDHV' A
#
# COMPACT_ATOMS: atom_id res chain seq x y z
N MET A 1 -4.87 4.87 -6.91
CA MET A 1 -4.26 3.55 -7.18
C MET A 1 -4.90 3.04 -8.45
N ILE A 2 -4.09 2.51 -9.36
CA ILE A 2 -4.54 1.94 -10.63
C ILE A 2 -3.95 0.54 -10.76
N ILE A 3 -4.67 -0.34 -11.45
CA ILE A 3 -4.14 -1.65 -11.83
C ILE A 3 -3.25 -1.45 -13.05
N GLU A 4 -2.01 -1.88 -12.96
CA GLU A 4 -0.96 -1.81 -13.99
C GLU A 4 -0.21 -3.16 -14.00
N PRO A 5 -0.66 -4.13 -14.82
CA PRO A 5 -0.06 -5.46 -14.88
C PRO A 5 1.43 -5.40 -15.23
N GLY A 6 2.26 -6.12 -14.47
CA GLY A 6 3.72 -6.17 -14.69
C GLY A 6 4.47 -4.89 -14.29
N THR A 7 3.82 -3.98 -13.55
CA THR A 7 4.48 -2.78 -13.02
C THR A 7 5.65 -3.15 -12.12
N THR A 8 6.78 -2.46 -12.26
CA THR A 8 7.93 -2.59 -11.35
C THR A 8 7.72 -1.86 -10.03
N LYS A 9 6.59 -1.13 -9.88
CA LYS A 9 6.24 -0.30 -8.74
C LYS A 9 5.01 -0.84 -8.01
N ALA A 10 4.92 -2.16 -7.89
CA ALA A 10 3.77 -2.82 -7.29
C ALA A 10 3.60 -2.43 -5.81
N CYS A 11 2.35 -2.38 -5.34
CA CYS A 11 2.06 -2.11 -3.94
C CYS A 11 2.74 -3.08 -2.97
N SER A 12 3.02 -4.32 -3.41
CA SER A 12 3.78 -5.31 -2.64
C SER A 12 5.19 -4.88 -2.25
N GLY A 13 5.83 -4.03 -3.05
CA GLY A 13 7.16 -3.46 -2.74
C GLY A 13 7.11 -2.01 -2.23
N CYS A 14 5.92 -1.47 -1.98
CA CYS A 14 5.73 -0.09 -1.53
C CYS A 14 5.72 -0.03 -0.01
N LYS A 15 6.47 0.91 0.59
CA LYS A 15 6.50 1.08 2.05
C LYS A 15 5.15 1.41 2.67
N TRP A 16 4.21 1.93 1.88
CA TRP A 16 2.85 2.23 2.30
C TRP A 16 1.90 1.04 2.18
N GLY A 17 2.29 -0.03 1.48
CA GLY A 17 1.51 -1.23 1.29
C GLY A 17 1.75 -2.22 2.43
N ASN A 18 0.68 -2.90 2.85
CA ASN A 18 0.76 -4.08 3.70
C ASN A 18 -0.11 -5.16 3.11
N ALA A 19 0.32 -6.42 3.18
CA ALA A 19 -0.56 -7.53 2.84
C ALA A 19 -1.81 -7.51 3.74
N ASP A 20 -2.94 -7.93 3.17
CA ASP A 20 -4.14 -8.13 3.98
C ASP A 20 -3.97 -9.35 4.91
N PHE A 21 -4.50 -9.25 6.13
CA PHE A 21 -4.30 -10.26 7.16
C PHE A 21 -5.08 -11.56 6.91
N VAL A 22 -6.10 -11.53 6.05
CA VAL A 22 -6.89 -12.71 5.66
C VAL A 22 -6.44 -13.26 4.31
N ASN A 23 -6.22 -12.39 3.33
CA ASN A 23 -5.84 -12.78 1.97
C ASN A 23 -4.59 -12.02 1.49
N PRO A 24 -3.41 -12.67 1.46
CA PRO A 24 -2.16 -12.00 1.07
C PRO A 24 -2.07 -11.63 -0.42
N LEU A 25 -3.06 -11.99 -1.25
CA LEU A 25 -3.20 -11.48 -2.62
C LEU A 25 -3.79 -10.06 -2.67
N LYS A 26 -4.39 -9.62 -1.56
CA LYS A 26 -4.90 -8.27 -1.34
C LYS A 26 -3.97 -7.52 -0.40
N GLY A 27 -4.20 -6.21 -0.29
CA GLY A 27 -3.43 -5.36 0.61
C GLY A 27 -4.21 -4.19 1.17
N ASN A 28 -3.53 -3.47 2.05
CA ASN A 28 -4.00 -2.24 2.68
C ASN A 28 -2.95 -1.15 2.48
N CYS A 29 -3.32 -0.08 1.77
CA CYS A 29 -2.49 1.11 1.61
C CYS A 29 -2.71 2.07 2.78
N VAL A 30 -1.64 2.48 3.46
CA VAL A 30 -1.63 3.46 4.56
C VAL A 30 -1.06 4.83 4.16
N GLY A 31 -0.78 5.04 2.86
CA GLY A 31 -0.18 6.30 2.35
C GLY A 31 -1.13 7.51 2.32
N ALA A 32 -2.39 7.33 2.72
CA ALA A 32 -3.37 8.40 2.87
C ALA A 32 -3.48 8.80 4.36
N LYS A 33 -2.85 9.91 4.72
CA LYS A 33 -2.92 10.53 6.05
C LYS A 33 -3.63 11.88 5.95
N ASN A 34 -4.56 12.16 6.88
CA ASN A 34 -5.18 13.49 6.98
C ASN A 34 -4.27 14.47 7.75
N HIS A 35 -4.63 15.75 7.77
CA HIS A 35 -3.86 16.80 8.48
C HIS A 35 -3.72 16.58 9.99
N MET A 36 -4.56 15.73 10.59
CA MET A 36 -4.52 15.39 12.02
C MET A 36 -3.74 14.08 12.30
N GLY A 37 -3.09 13.50 11.28
CA GLY A 37 -2.34 12.24 11.40
C GLY A 37 -3.18 10.97 11.27
N GLY A 38 -4.50 11.08 11.09
CA GLY A 38 -5.39 9.93 10.91
C GLY A 38 -5.10 9.19 9.61
N ILE A 39 -4.92 7.87 9.70
CA ILE A 39 -4.63 6.99 8.56
C ILE A 39 -5.94 6.46 7.98
N TRP A 40 -6.25 6.84 6.73
CA TRP A 40 -7.40 6.31 6.02
C TRP A 40 -6.98 5.18 5.08
N LYS A 41 -7.05 3.95 5.59
CA LYS A 41 -6.68 2.76 4.82
C LYS A 41 -7.48 2.68 3.50
N ARG A 42 -6.79 2.30 2.44
CA ARG A 42 -7.41 1.95 1.15
C ARG A 42 -7.13 0.48 0.86
N MET A 43 -8.17 -0.30 0.60
CA MET A 43 -8.01 -1.68 0.19
C MET A 43 -7.40 -1.75 -1.21
N ILE A 44 -6.44 -2.65 -1.38
CA ILE A 44 -5.77 -2.97 -2.63
C ILE A 44 -6.28 -4.35 -3.05
N MET A 45 -6.95 -4.42 -4.20
CA MET A 45 -7.61 -5.66 -4.63
C MET A 45 -6.64 -6.65 -5.29
N ASP A 46 -5.61 -6.13 -5.96
CA ASP A 46 -4.49 -6.91 -6.51
C ASP A 46 -3.19 -6.30 -6.00
N TYR A 47 -2.58 -6.93 -5.00
CA TYR A 47 -1.42 -6.38 -4.30
C TYR A 47 -0.16 -6.34 -5.16
N TYR A 48 -0.07 -7.20 -6.18
CA TYR A 48 1.12 -7.39 -7.01
C TYR A 48 1.06 -6.63 -8.33
N ASN A 49 -0.13 -6.18 -8.77
CA ASN A 49 -0.30 -5.42 -10.02
C ASN A 49 -0.96 -4.05 -9.83
N THR A 50 -1.00 -3.50 -8.62
CA THR A 50 -1.53 -2.14 -8.38
C THR A 50 -0.40 -1.17 -8.07
N THR A 51 -0.48 0.06 -8.59
CA THR A 51 0.48 1.13 -8.28
C THR A 51 -0.17 2.53 -8.17
N CYS A 52 0.61 3.54 -7.80
CA CYS A 52 0.24 4.95 -7.88
C CYS A 52 1.47 5.88 -7.84
N GLY A 53 1.25 7.18 -8.08
CA GLY A 53 2.31 8.20 -8.03
C GLY A 53 2.94 8.45 -6.65
N LYS A 54 2.46 7.80 -5.58
CA LYS A 54 3.05 7.84 -4.23
C LYS A 54 3.93 6.61 -3.92
N TYR A 55 4.17 5.75 -4.90
CA TYR A 55 5.04 4.58 -4.71
C TYR A 55 6.40 5.02 -4.18
N GLU A 56 6.84 4.37 -3.12
CA GLU A 56 8.17 4.50 -2.56
C GLU A 56 8.58 3.13 -2.05
N GLU A 57 9.72 2.65 -2.53
CA GLU A 57 10.22 1.31 -2.21
C GLU A 57 10.60 1.20 -0.73
N GLY A 58 10.35 0.02 -0.14
CA GLY A 58 10.79 -0.33 1.20
C GLY A 58 9.65 -0.73 2.13
N GLU A 59 9.90 -0.60 3.43
CA GLU A 59 8.95 -0.90 4.51
C GLU A 59 8.91 0.27 5.49
N VAL A 60 7.74 0.62 6.01
CA VAL A 60 7.65 1.60 7.11
C VAL A 60 7.93 0.90 8.45
N ASN A 61 8.49 1.64 9.40
CA ASN A 61 8.71 1.11 10.75
C ASN A 61 7.38 0.80 11.42
N PHE A 62 7.31 -0.21 12.31
CA PHE A 62 6.12 -0.52 13.11
C PHE A 62 5.54 0.69 13.87
N ARG A 63 6.37 1.69 14.21
CA ARG A 63 5.93 2.95 14.84
C ARG A 63 5.14 3.88 13.92
N ASP A 64 5.34 3.74 12.60
CA ASP A 64 4.68 4.53 11.57
C ASP A 64 3.51 3.78 10.91
N HIS A 65 3.29 2.53 11.33
CA HIS A 65 2.09 1.74 11.05
C HIS A 65 0.92 2.19 11.96
N VAL A 66 -0.27 1.66 11.69
CA VAL A 66 -1.55 2.05 12.35
C VAL A 66 -1.61 1.59 13.79
#